data_AF-A0A3L7NN13-F1
#
_entry.id   AF-A0A3L7NN13-F1
#
_cell.length_a   1.000
_cell.length_b   1.000
_cell.length_c   1.000
_cell.angle_alpha   90.00
_cell.angle_beta   90.00
_cell.angle_gamma   90.00
#
_symmetry.space_group_name_H-M   'P 1'
#
loop_
_entity.id
_entity.type
_entity.pdbx_description
1 polymer ?
#
loop_
_entity_poly.entity_id
_entity_poly.type
_entity_poly.pdbx_seq_one_letter_code
_entity_poly.pdbx_strand_id
1 'polypeptide(L)'
;MFPIALLAVALPLEALLASSFFAPALLATLADKAPGFLFGLPLVALASLVFAATHHEDPAEIRIAAIHWTVWLGGILGMVLAGVLLLGWFS
;
A
#
# COMPACT_ATOMS: atom_id res chain seq x y z
N MET A 1 -5.04 -18.19 -22.94
CA MET A 1 -4.96 -16.77 -22.53
C MET A 1 -6.36 -16.18 -22.73
N PHE A 2 -7.20 -16.26 -21.71
CA PHE A 2 -8.62 -15.85 -21.77
C PHE A 2 -8.68 -14.33 -21.63
N PRO A 3 -9.36 -13.58 -22.52
CA PRO A 3 -9.25 -12.12 -22.53
C PRO A 3 -10.09 -11.52 -21.39
N ILE A 4 -9.43 -10.71 -20.54
CA ILE A 4 -10.07 -9.90 -19.48
C ILE A 4 -11.20 -9.02 -20.05
N ALA A 5 -11.13 -8.67 -21.33
CA ALA A 5 -12.17 -7.91 -22.04
C ALA A 5 -13.54 -8.62 -22.11
N LEU A 6 -13.60 -9.95 -22.08
CA LEU A 6 -14.87 -10.69 -22.15
C LEU A 6 -15.57 -10.79 -20.78
N LEU A 7 -14.82 -10.66 -19.67
CA LEU A 7 -15.38 -10.73 -18.31
C LEU A 7 -16.14 -9.45 -17.92
N ALA A 8 -15.77 -8.30 -18.49
CA ALA A 8 -16.44 -7.03 -18.23
C ALA A 8 -17.83 -6.93 -18.87
N VAL A 9 -18.09 -7.67 -19.96
CA VAL A 9 -19.37 -7.65 -20.69
C VAL A 9 -20.46 -8.47 -20.00
N ALA A 10 -20.09 -9.42 -19.11
CA ALA A 10 -21.02 -10.31 -18.42
C ALA A 10 -21.47 -9.80 -17.03
N LEU A 11 -20.88 -8.71 -16.52
CA LEU A 11 -21.25 -8.15 -15.23
C LEU A 11 -22.46 -7.22 -15.37
N PRO A 12 -23.48 -7.34 -14.50
CA PRO A 12 -24.61 -6.43 -14.53
C PRO A 12 -24.13 -4.99 -14.34
N LEU A 13 -24.72 -4.03 -15.05
CA LEU A 13 -24.38 -2.60 -14.98
C LEU A 13 -24.29 -2.09 -13.53
N GLU A 14 -25.13 -2.64 -12.65
CA GLU A 14 -25.17 -2.30 -11.22
C GLU A 14 -23.91 -2.75 -10.46
N ALA A 15 -23.31 -3.88 -10.83
CA ALA A 15 -22.03 -4.32 -10.27
C ALA A 15 -20.86 -3.48 -10.80
N LEU A 16 -20.95 -3.01 -12.04
CA LEU A 16 -19.95 -2.11 -12.63
C LEU A 16 -20.00 -0.72 -11.98
N LEU A 17 -21.22 -0.23 -11.70
CA LEU A 17 -21.44 1.02 -10.98
C LEU A 17 -20.98 0.89 -9.51
N ALA A 18 -21.36 -0.18 -8.81
CA ALA A 18 -20.95 -0.42 -7.42
C ALA A 18 -19.42 -0.51 -7.27
N SER A 19 -18.72 -1.17 -8.19
CA SER A 19 -17.25 -1.25 -8.18
C SER A 19 -16.57 0.10 -8.46
N SER A 20 -17.20 0.96 -9.26
CA SER A 20 -16.71 2.32 -9.54
C SER A 20 -16.72 3.24 -8.31
N PHE A 21 -17.62 3.00 -7.36
CA PHE A 21 -17.68 3.75 -6.09
C PHE A 21 -16.89 3.12 -4.95
N PHE A 22 -16.56 1.83 -5.05
CA PHE A 22 -15.86 1.11 -4.00
C PHE A 22 -14.47 1.67 -3.71
N ALA A 23 -13.65 1.87 -4.76
CA ALA A 23 -12.30 2.41 -4.61
C ALA A 23 -12.28 3.83 -4.00
N PRO A 24 -13.05 4.81 -4.51
CA PRO A 24 -13.06 6.15 -3.90
C PRO A 24 -13.64 6.14 -2.48
N ALA A 25 -14.64 5.31 -2.17
CA ALA A 25 -15.17 5.17 -0.81
C ALA A 25 -14.13 4.58 0.16
N LEU A 26 -13.38 3.57 -0.29
CA LEU A 26 -12.29 2.98 0.48
C LEU A 26 -11.17 4.00 0.74
N LEU A 27 -10.76 4.74 -0.28
CA LEU A 27 -9.77 5.80 -0.14
C LEU A 27 -10.26 6.90 0.82
N ALA A 28 -11.51 7.34 0.72
CA ALA A 28 -12.08 8.31 1.64
C ALA A 28 -12.08 7.80 3.10
N THR A 29 -12.43 6.53 3.30
CA THR A 29 -12.44 5.91 4.63
C THR A 29 -11.04 5.81 5.21
N LEU A 30 -10.06 5.39 4.41
CA LEU A 30 -8.67 5.36 4.83
C LEU A 30 -8.12 6.75 5.11
N ALA A 31 -8.53 7.77 4.36
CA ALA A 31 -8.10 9.16 4.59
C ALA A 31 -8.65 9.70 5.92
N ASP A 32 -9.90 9.36 6.25
CA ASP A 32 -10.54 9.77 7.50
C ASP A 32 -10.00 9.03 8.73
N LYS A 33 -9.90 7.69 8.64
CA LYS A 33 -9.60 6.84 9.81
C LYS A 33 -8.13 6.51 9.98
N ALA A 34 -7.39 6.47 8.89
CA ALA A 34 -6.05 5.92 8.84
C ALA A 34 -5.17 6.68 7.82
N PRO A 35 -5.06 8.02 7.91
CA PRO A 35 -4.33 8.81 6.92
C PRO A 35 -2.87 8.36 6.78
N GLY A 36 -2.28 7.85 7.88
CA GLY A 36 -0.94 7.26 7.87
C GLY A 36 -0.79 6.05 6.95
N PHE A 37 -1.84 5.28 6.66
CA PHE A 37 -1.76 4.18 5.70
C PHE A 37 -1.73 4.69 4.26
N LEU A 38 -2.54 5.71 3.94
CA LEU A 38 -2.57 6.29 2.60
C LEU A 38 -1.32 7.08 2.25
N PHE A 39 -0.82 7.87 3.20
CA PHE A 39 0.33 8.73 2.94
C PHE A 39 1.64 8.09 3.39
N GLY A 40 1.64 7.36 4.51
CA GLY A 40 2.85 6.77 5.08
C GLY A 40 3.40 5.61 4.27
N LEU A 41 2.56 4.66 3.79
CA LEU A 41 3.07 3.52 3.02
C LEU A 41 3.74 3.95 1.69
N PRO A 42 3.13 4.83 0.87
CA PRO A 42 3.82 5.36 -0.32
C PRO A 42 5.09 6.13 0.02
N LEU A 43 5.10 6.91 1.12
CA LEU A 43 6.30 7.62 1.56
C LEU A 43 7.43 6.67 1.99
N VAL A 44 7.12 5.57 2.69
CA VAL A 44 8.11 4.55 3.05
C VAL A 44 8.69 3.88 1.80
N ALA A 45 7.84 3.52 0.84
CA ALA A 45 8.28 2.95 -0.43
C ALA A 45 9.18 3.93 -1.21
N LEU A 46 8.78 5.20 -1.28
CA LEU A 46 9.56 6.25 -1.95
C LEU A 46 10.90 6.50 -1.23
N ALA A 47 10.89 6.60 0.08
CA ALA A 47 12.10 6.80 0.89
C ALA A 47 13.07 5.63 0.71
N SER A 48 12.56 4.40 0.68
CA SER A 48 13.36 3.19 0.43
C SER A 48 13.95 3.17 -0.98
N LEU A 49 13.18 3.60 -1.98
CA LEU A 49 13.66 3.71 -3.36
C LEU A 49 14.77 4.76 -3.48
N VAL A 50 14.56 5.95 -2.91
CA VAL A 50 15.57 7.03 -2.93
C VAL A 50 16.83 6.59 -2.20
N PHE A 51 16.70 5.96 -1.03
CA PHE A 51 17.83 5.42 -0.28
C PHE A 51 18.62 4.37 -1.07
N ALA A 52 17.92 3.44 -1.74
CA ALA A 52 18.56 2.44 -2.58
C ALA A 52 19.28 3.06 -3.79
N ALA A 53 18.63 4.03 -4.46
CA ALA A 53 19.17 4.71 -5.64
C ALA A 53 20.39 5.58 -5.34
N THR A 54 20.62 6.00 -4.10
CA THR A 54 21.83 6.73 -3.71
C THR A 54 23.00 5.81 -3.34
N HIS A 55 22.75 4.52 -3.15
CA HIS A 55 23.77 3.54 -2.74
C HIS A 55 24.18 2.56 -3.84
N HIS A 56 23.29 2.30 -4.80
CA HIS A 56 23.52 1.36 -5.89
C HIS A 56 23.35 2.04 -7.25
N GLU A 57 24.20 1.68 -8.21
CA GLU A 57 24.11 2.17 -9.59
C GLU A 57 23.36 1.18 -10.51
N ASP A 58 23.41 -0.12 -10.19
CA ASP A 58 22.70 -1.15 -10.96
C ASP A 58 21.19 -1.13 -10.66
N PRO A 59 20.31 -0.96 -11.67
CA PRO A 59 18.86 -1.02 -11.50
C PRO A 59 18.34 -2.29 -10.82
N ALA A 60 19.00 -3.43 -11.02
CA ALA A 60 18.59 -4.68 -10.39
C ALA A 60 18.85 -4.64 -8.86
N GLU A 61 20.02 -4.14 -8.46
CA GLU A 61 20.38 -3.97 -7.04
C GLU A 61 19.50 -2.91 -6.36
N ILE A 62 19.24 -1.77 -7.02
CA ILE A 62 18.36 -0.72 -6.50
C ILE A 62 16.98 -1.29 -6.16
N ARG A 63 16.40 -2.10 -7.04
CA ARG A 63 15.07 -2.69 -6.83
C ARG A 63 15.06 -3.63 -5.62
N ILE A 64 16.06 -4.50 -5.51
CA ILE A 64 16.17 -5.45 -4.41
C ILE A 64 16.35 -4.71 -3.08
N ALA A 65 17.28 -3.74 -3.05
CA ALA A 65 17.52 -2.91 -1.88
C ALA A 65 16.27 -2.11 -1.48
N ALA A 66 15.57 -1.48 -2.42
CA ALA A 66 14.35 -0.73 -2.15
C ALA A 66 13.26 -1.60 -1.53
N ILE A 67 13.06 -2.83 -2.03
CA ILE A 67 12.12 -3.79 -1.44
C ILE A 67 12.56 -4.18 -0.03
N HIS A 68 13.84 -4.52 0.15
CA HIS A 68 14.39 -4.90 1.45
C HIS A 68 14.14 -3.80 2.50
N TRP A 69 14.47 -2.55 2.17
CA TRP A 69 14.26 -1.40 3.04
C TRP A 69 12.78 -1.11 3.30
N THR A 70 11.92 -1.25 2.29
CA THR A 70 10.47 -1.07 2.46
C THR A 70 9.91 -2.10 3.46
N VAL A 71 10.32 -3.37 3.34
CA VAL A 71 9.90 -4.44 4.25
C VAL A 71 10.44 -4.19 5.66
N TRP A 72 11.72 -3.80 5.79
CA TRP A 72 12.34 -3.57 7.08
C TRP A 72 11.72 -2.38 7.83
N LEU A 73 11.60 -1.23 7.16
CA LEU A 73 10.98 -0.03 7.71
C LEU A 73 9.50 -0.26 8.02
N GLY A 74 8.76 -0.83 7.06
CA GLY A 74 7.34 -1.17 7.24
C GLY A 74 7.12 -2.16 8.39
N GLY A 75 8.01 -3.14 8.55
CA GLY A 75 7.98 -4.11 9.64
C GLY A 75 8.17 -3.45 11.01
N ILE A 76 9.17 -2.58 11.16
CA ILE A 76 9.41 -1.85 12.42
C ILE A 76 8.23 -0.94 12.76
N LEU A 77 7.78 -0.13 11.79
CA LEU A 77 6.60 0.73 11.96
C LEU A 77 5.36 -0.08 12.35
N GLY A 78 5.15 -1.23 11.73
CA GLY A 78 4.05 -2.16 12.04
C GLY A 78 4.15 -2.72 13.45
N MET A 79 5.34 -3.14 13.90
CA MET A 79 5.54 -3.62 15.26
C MET A 79 5.30 -2.53 16.30
N VAL A 80 5.78 -1.31 16.06
CA VAL A 80 5.55 -0.18 16.96
C VAL A 80 4.06 0.14 17.04
N LEU A 81 3.35 0.20 15.90
CA LEU A 81 1.91 0.41 15.86
C LEU A 81 1.16 -0.67 16.64
N ALA A 82 1.50 -1.95 16.43
CA ALA A 82 0.92 -3.06 17.18
C ALA A 82 1.17 -2.93 18.69
N GLY A 83 2.37 -2.53 19.09
CA GLY A 83 2.70 -2.27 20.50
C GLY A 83 1.86 -1.14 21.10
N VAL A 84 1.70 -0.03 20.39
CA VAL A 84 0.86 1.11 20.84
C VAL A 84 -0.60 0.69 20.96
N LEU A 85 -1.13 -0.05 19.98
CA LEU A 85 -2.51 -0.55 20.02
C LEU A 85 -2.72 -1.52 21.19
N LEU A 86 -1.76 -2.40 21.44
CA LEU A 86 -1.81 -3.32 22.57
C LEU A 86 -1.79 -2.57 23.90
N LEU A 87 -0.94 -1.55 24.06
CA LEU A 87 -0.91 -0.71 25.26
C LEU A 87 -2.23 0.03 25.46
N GLY A 88 -2.80 0.59 24.40
CA GLY A 88 -4.11 1.25 24.44
C GLY A 88 -5.28 0.30 24.71
N TRP A 89 -5.12 -1.01 24.46
CA TRP A 89 -6.11 -2.01 24.83
C TRP A 89 -6.18 -2.25 26.35
N PHE A 90 -5.06 -2.06 27.04
CA PHE A 90 -4.95 -2.26 28.49
C PHE A 90 -5.18 -0.99 29.32
N SER A 91 -5.32 0.17 28.67
CA SER A 91 -5.61 1.46 29.32
C SER A 91 -7.11 1.70 29.46
#